data_AF-A0AAF0JP61-F1
#
_entry.id   AF-A0AAF0JP61-F1
#
_cell.length_a   1.000
_cell.length_b   1.000
_cell.length_c   1.000
_cell.angle_alpha   90.00
_cell.angle_beta   90.00
_cell.angle_gamma   90.00
#
_symmetry.space_group_name_H-M   'P 1'
#
loop_
_entity.id
_entity.type
_entity.pdbx_description
1 polymer ?
#
loop_
_entity_poly.entity_id
_entity_poly.type
_entity_poly.pdbx_seq_one_letter_code
_entity_poly.pdbx_strand_id
1 'polypeptide(L)'
;MLREKDIASLIKSIIEKFKSMGLDCSVSLKEFMTYINALTYEDEKTSIDDILGNEFLILHEVAEICFLKNMGYKIDEKVILNAYPRTYEAHLKAMEIELKEAQKKGSIEWIEKRCKDLESYWEDPMLPLHLRPLLTRLMKTFCMSLK
;
A
#
# COMPACT_ATOMS: atom_id res chain seq x y z
N MET A 1 -4.89 18.24 -13.02
CA MET A 1 -4.03 18.16 -11.82
C MET A 1 -4.85 18.57 -10.60
N LEU A 2 -5.08 17.65 -9.66
CA LEU A 2 -5.70 17.97 -8.37
C LEU A 2 -4.82 18.99 -7.64
N ARG A 3 -5.42 19.96 -6.93
CA ARG A 3 -4.63 20.95 -6.18
C ARG A 3 -4.12 20.30 -4.90
N GLU A 4 -3.00 20.78 -4.36
CA GLU A 4 -2.42 20.27 -3.11
C GLU A 4 -3.44 20.20 -1.95
N LYS A 5 -4.33 21.19 -1.86
CA LYS A 5 -5.41 21.22 -0.86
C LYS A 5 -6.40 20.05 -1.00
N ASP A 6 -6.65 19.62 -2.24
CA ASP A 6 -7.56 18.51 -2.54
C ASP A 6 -6.89 17.19 -2.13
N ILE A 7 -5.59 17.02 -2.38
CA ILE A 7 -4.80 15.85 -1.96
C ILE A 7 -4.72 15.76 -0.43
N ALA A 8 -4.41 16.87 0.25
CA ALA A 8 -4.34 16.90 1.71
C ALA A 8 -5.69 16.53 2.37
N SER A 9 -6.80 16.98 1.77
CA SER A 9 -8.15 16.63 2.23
C SER A 9 -8.45 15.15 2.03
N LEU A 10 -8.01 14.58 0.90
CA LEU A 10 -8.16 13.16 0.60
C LEU A 10 -7.36 12.28 1.58
N ILE A 11 -6.09 12.62 1.84
CA ILE A 11 -5.25 11.95 2.84
C ILE A 11 -5.93 11.97 4.22
N LYS A 12 -6.48 13.13 4.62
CA LYS A 12 -7.20 13.26 5.89
C LYS A 12 -8.41 12.31 5.95
N SER A 13 -9.21 12.24 4.88
CA SER A 13 -10.35 11.32 4.80
C SER A 13 -9.94 9.85 4.94
N ILE A 14 -8.83 9.47 4.29
CA ILE A 14 -8.25 8.13 4.38
C ILE A 14 -7.80 7.81 5.81
N ILE A 15 -7.11 8.74 6.47
CA ILE A 15 -6.67 8.56 7.87
C ILE A 15 -7.86 8.35 8.80
N GLU A 16 -8.95 9.11 8.66
CA GLU A 16 -10.16 8.91 9.47
C GLU A 16 -10.78 7.52 9.22
N LYS A 17 -10.74 7.04 7.98
CA LYS A 17 -11.17 5.69 7.65
C LYS A 17 -10.29 4.62 8.31
N PHE A 18 -8.97 4.80 8.33
CA PHE A 18 -8.05 3.86 8.99
C PHE A 18 -8.30 3.70 10.48
N LYS A 19 -8.68 4.77 11.19
CA LYS A 19 -9.10 4.68 12.60
C LYS A 19 -10.25 3.70 12.78
N SER A 20 -11.23 3.69 11.89
CA SER A 20 -12.35 2.73 11.94
C SER A 20 -11.91 1.28 11.69
N MET A 21 -10.74 1.09 11.06
CA MET A 21 -10.12 -0.21 10.78
C MET A 21 -9.08 -0.62 11.85
N GLY A 22 -8.89 0.19 12.90
CA GLY A 22 -7.91 -0.06 13.97
C GLY A 22 -6.47 0.31 13.62
N LEU A 23 -6.24 1.04 12.54
CA LEU A 23 -4.93 1.60 12.18
C LEU A 23 -4.88 3.07 12.58
N ASP A 24 -4.18 3.36 13.67
CA ASP A 24 -3.89 4.73 14.07
C ASP A 24 -2.58 5.20 13.45
N CYS A 25 -2.64 6.30 12.72
CA CYS A 25 -1.49 6.93 12.09
C CYS A 25 -1.79 8.37 11.67
N SER A 26 -0.74 9.10 11.32
CA SER A 26 -0.83 10.40 10.68
C SER A 26 0.10 10.45 9.48
N VAL A 27 -0.36 11.07 8.39
CA VAL A 27 0.43 11.30 7.18
C VAL A 27 0.19 12.73 6.74
N SER A 28 1.25 13.53 6.68
CA SER A 28 1.21 14.86 6.11
C SER A 28 1.29 14.81 4.58
N LEU A 29 0.81 15.86 3.91
CA LEU A 29 1.00 16.00 2.46
C LEU A 29 2.49 15.89 2.08
N LYS A 30 3.38 16.48 2.87
CA LYS A 30 4.83 16.40 2.63
C LYS A 30 5.34 14.96 2.70
N GLU A 31 4.99 14.20 3.74
CA GLU A 31 5.39 12.80 3.86
C GLU A 31 4.84 11.96 2.70
N PHE A 32 3.58 12.16 2.32
CA PHE A 32 2.99 11.48 1.17
C PHE A 32 3.77 11.79 -0.12
N MET A 33 3.99 13.08 -0.43
CA MET A 33 4.75 13.48 -1.62
C MET A 33 6.20 12.98 -1.58
N THR A 34 6.83 12.94 -0.40
CA THR A 34 8.18 12.38 -0.25
C THR A 34 8.20 10.88 -0.50
N TYR A 35 7.21 10.14 0.01
CA TYR A 35 7.14 8.69 -0.12
C TYR A 35 6.94 8.24 -1.57
N ILE A 36 5.95 8.80 -2.26
CA ILE A 36 5.63 8.40 -3.65
C ILE A 36 6.75 8.76 -4.64
N ASN A 37 7.67 9.66 -4.25
CA ASN A 37 8.85 10.04 -5.03
C ASN A 37 10.15 9.41 -4.49
N ALA A 38 10.07 8.56 -3.47
CA ALA A 38 11.25 7.96 -2.86
C ALA A 38 12.00 7.07 -3.86
N LEU A 39 13.30 6.91 -3.61
CA LEU A 39 14.13 5.97 -4.33
C LEU A 39 13.69 4.55 -3.94
N THR A 40 13.40 3.74 -4.95
CA THR A 40 13.01 2.33 -4.81
C THR A 40 14.02 1.43 -5.52
N TYR A 41 14.08 0.17 -5.11
CA TYR A 41 14.83 -0.89 -5.79
C TYR A 41 13.99 -1.58 -6.88
N GLU A 42 12.73 -1.18 -7.04
CA GLU A 42 11.82 -1.67 -8.09
C GLU A 42 11.99 -0.87 -9.37
N ASP A 43 11.94 -1.55 -10.52
CA ASP A 43 12.15 -0.93 -11.84
C ASP A 43 10.93 -0.11 -12.32
N GLU A 44 9.72 -0.47 -11.88
CA GLU A 44 8.49 0.23 -12.25
C GLU A 44 8.09 1.27 -11.21
N LYS A 45 7.83 2.50 -11.68
CA LYS A 45 7.28 3.57 -10.84
C LYS A 45 5.85 3.87 -11.26
N THR A 46 4.92 3.68 -10.34
CA THR A 46 3.54 4.16 -10.50
C THR A 46 3.54 5.69 -10.46
N SER A 47 2.90 6.34 -11.43
CA SER A 47 2.88 7.80 -11.45
C SER A 47 1.93 8.36 -10.38
N ILE A 48 2.14 9.62 -9.97
CA ILE A 48 1.21 10.30 -9.05
C ILE A 48 -0.21 10.38 -9.61
N ASP A 49 -0.37 10.55 -10.92
CA ASP A 49 -1.68 10.63 -11.55
C ASP A 49 -2.39 9.27 -11.51
N ASP A 50 -1.65 8.16 -11.65
CA ASP A 50 -2.21 6.81 -11.47
C ASP A 50 -2.67 6.59 -10.02
N ILE A 51 -1.83 7.00 -9.05
CA ILE A 51 -2.15 6.89 -7.62
C ILE A 51 -3.40 7.68 -7.27
N LEU A 52 -3.48 8.94 -7.71
CA LEU A 52 -4.61 9.82 -7.40
C LEU A 52 -5.87 9.47 -8.21
N GLY A 53 -5.71 8.85 -9.38
CA GLY A 53 -6.80 8.40 -10.24
C GLY A 53 -7.49 7.12 -9.75
N ASN A 54 -6.90 6.42 -8.77
CA ASN A 54 -7.42 5.17 -8.25
C ASN A 54 -7.54 5.20 -6.73
N GLU A 55 -8.77 5.10 -6.22
CA GLU A 55 -9.02 5.19 -4.78
C GLU A 55 -8.33 4.11 -3.94
N PHE A 56 -8.04 2.94 -4.53
CA PHE A 56 -7.34 1.85 -3.85
C PHE A 56 -5.83 2.09 -3.81
N LEU A 57 -5.25 2.66 -4.87
CA LEU A 57 -3.82 3.00 -4.86
C LEU A 57 -3.49 4.06 -3.82
N ILE A 58 -4.23 5.18 -3.77
CA ILE A 58 -3.95 6.17 -2.73
C ILE A 58 -4.19 5.62 -1.31
N LEU A 59 -5.19 4.75 -1.14
CA LEU A 59 -5.42 4.05 0.13
C LEU A 59 -4.22 3.19 0.50
N HIS A 60 -3.68 2.44 -0.47
CA HIS A 60 -2.50 1.60 -0.33
C HIS A 60 -1.27 2.41 0.07
N GLU A 61 -0.92 3.46 -0.67
CA GLU A 61 0.24 4.31 -0.39
C GLU A 61 0.19 4.94 1.01
N VAL A 62 -0.96 5.48 1.41
CA VAL A 62 -1.11 6.08 2.75
C VAL A 62 -1.00 5.00 3.84
N ALA A 63 -1.53 3.79 3.60
CA ALA A 63 -1.39 2.67 4.53
C ALA A 63 0.06 2.23 4.71
N GLU A 64 0.84 2.13 3.62
CA GLU A 64 2.27 1.77 3.70
C GLU A 64 3.05 2.77 4.55
N ILE A 65 2.85 4.07 4.32
CA ILE A 65 3.46 5.13 5.12
C ILE A 65 3.12 4.95 6.59
N CYS A 66 1.85 4.65 6.90
CA CYS A 66 1.40 4.41 8.27
C CYS A 66 2.12 3.20 8.90
N PHE A 67 2.24 2.08 8.19
CA PHE A 67 2.94 0.90 8.70
C PHE A 67 4.43 1.17 8.91
N LEU A 68 5.10 1.84 7.98
CA LEU A 68 6.52 2.20 8.11
C LEU A 68 6.74 3.12 9.31
N LYS A 69 5.89 4.13 9.52
CA LYS A 69 5.95 5.00 10.70
C LYS A 69 5.72 4.24 11.99
N ASN A 70 4.75 3.33 12.02
CA ASN A 70 4.46 2.49 13.20
C ASN A 70 5.59 1.50 13.51
N MET A 71 6.40 1.13 12.51
CA MET A 71 7.65 0.38 12.68
C MET A 71 8.84 1.26 13.11
N GLY A 72 8.65 2.58 13.25
CA GLY A 72 9.66 3.53 13.70
C GLY A 72 10.48 4.19 12.59
N TYR A 73 10.11 4.01 11.31
CA TYR A 73 10.82 4.64 10.21
C TYR A 73 10.38 6.09 9.99
N LYS A 74 11.35 6.94 9.70
CA LYS A 74 11.11 8.30 9.21
C LYS A 74 10.86 8.25 7.71
N ILE A 75 9.84 8.98 7.25
CA ILE A 75 9.55 9.12 5.82
C ILE A 75 10.51 10.15 5.21
N ASP A 76 11.46 9.65 4.42
CA ASP A 76 12.41 10.43 3.63
C ASP A 76 12.59 9.81 2.23
N GLU A 77 13.38 10.45 1.38
CA GLU A 77 13.60 10.02 -0.01
C GLU A 77 14.24 8.63 -0.16
N LYS A 78 14.77 8.05 0.92
CA LYS A 78 15.40 6.73 0.93
C LYS A 78 14.68 5.74 1.83
N VAL A 79 13.49 6.09 2.34
CA VAL A 79 12.78 5.24 3.32
C VAL A 79 12.55 3.83 2.79
N ILE A 80 12.24 3.67 1.51
CA ILE A 80 12.05 2.35 0.88
C ILE A 80 13.34 1.52 0.94
N LEU A 81 14.48 2.12 0.58
CA LEU A 81 15.78 1.44 0.63
C LEU A 81 16.21 1.15 2.09
N ASN A 82 16.03 2.11 2.98
CA ASN A 82 16.47 2.04 4.38
C ASN A 82 15.64 1.08 5.22
N ALA A 83 14.34 0.96 4.89
CA ALA A 83 13.44 0.07 5.60
C ALA A 83 13.47 -1.36 5.05
N TYR A 84 14.12 -1.63 3.93
CA TYR A 84 14.26 -3.00 3.42
C TYR A 84 14.87 -3.93 4.49
N PRO A 85 14.27 -5.12 4.77
CA PRO A 85 13.15 -5.72 4.06
C PRO A 85 11.75 -5.45 4.65
N ARG A 86 11.63 -4.59 5.67
CA ARG A 86 10.35 -4.22 6.30
C ARG A 86 9.40 -3.47 5.37
N THR A 87 9.92 -2.90 4.28
CA THR A 87 9.08 -2.37 3.19
C THR A 87 8.13 -3.41 2.62
N TYR A 88 8.56 -4.65 2.38
CA TYR A 88 7.68 -5.74 1.95
C TYR A 88 6.59 -6.03 2.99
N GLU A 89 6.92 -5.97 4.28
CA GLU A 89 5.93 -6.19 5.33
C GLU A 89 4.88 -5.07 5.35
N ALA A 90 5.31 -3.80 5.22
CA ALA A 90 4.41 -2.67 5.09
C ALA A 90 3.52 -2.78 3.84
N HIS A 91 4.12 -3.16 2.70
CA HIS A 91 3.46 -3.35 1.43
C HIS A 91 2.35 -4.40 1.49
N LEU A 92 2.65 -5.61 1.98
CA LEU A 92 1.65 -6.68 2.08
C LEU A 92 0.52 -6.33 3.07
N LYS A 93 0.83 -5.57 4.14
CA LYS A 93 -0.20 -5.09 5.08
C LYS A 93 -1.07 -3.98 4.46
N ALA A 94 -0.50 -3.09 3.67
CA ALA A 94 -1.24 -2.07 2.92
C ALA A 94 -2.15 -2.72 1.86
N MET A 95 -1.63 -3.72 1.15
CA MET A 95 -2.40 -4.51 0.19
C MET A 95 -3.57 -5.24 0.85
N GLU A 96 -3.43 -5.70 2.09
CA GLU A 96 -4.57 -6.24 2.83
C GLU A 96 -5.68 -5.20 3.06
N ILE A 97 -5.30 -3.97 3.39
CA ILE A 97 -6.26 -2.87 3.59
C ILE A 97 -6.96 -2.53 2.28
N GLU A 98 -6.21 -2.40 1.18
CA GLU A 98 -6.79 -2.08 -0.13
C GLU A 98 -7.74 -3.20 -0.60
N LEU A 99 -7.36 -4.47 -0.44
CA LEU A 99 -8.17 -5.62 -0.84
C LEU A 99 -9.47 -5.74 -0.04
N LYS A 100 -9.42 -5.47 1.27
CA LYS A 100 -10.64 -5.42 2.11
C LYS A 100 -11.60 -4.35 1.62
N GLU A 101 -11.07 -3.18 1.23
CA GLU A 101 -11.91 -2.11 0.73
C GLU A 101 -12.46 -2.40 -0.66
N ALA A 102 -11.65 -2.95 -1.56
CA ALA A 102 -12.07 -3.39 -2.88
C ALA A 102 -13.18 -4.45 -2.79
N GLN A 103 -13.04 -5.41 -1.87
CA GLN A 103 -14.06 -6.43 -1.60
C GLN A 103 -15.36 -5.82 -1.08
N LYS A 104 -15.28 -4.90 -0.12
CA LYS A 104 -16.46 -4.19 0.41
C LYS A 104 -17.22 -3.41 -0.68
N LYS A 105 -16.49 -2.88 -1.67
CA LYS A 105 -17.05 -2.15 -2.81
C LYS A 105 -17.44 -3.03 -4.00
N GLY A 106 -17.16 -4.34 -3.94
CA GLY A 106 -17.40 -5.26 -5.05
C GLY A 106 -16.52 -5.03 -6.27
N SER A 107 -15.33 -4.44 -6.10
CA SER A 107 -14.39 -4.19 -7.21
C SER A 107 -13.60 -5.46 -7.55
N ILE A 108 -14.24 -6.36 -8.29
CA ILE A 108 -13.67 -7.66 -8.68
C ILE A 108 -12.40 -7.49 -9.53
N GLU A 109 -12.43 -6.59 -10.51
CA GLU A 109 -11.29 -6.33 -11.40
C GLU A 109 -10.03 -5.89 -10.64
N TRP A 110 -10.18 -5.07 -9.60
CA TRP A 110 -9.05 -4.66 -8.76
C TRP A 110 -8.49 -5.84 -7.97
N ILE A 111 -9.36 -6.66 -7.39
CA ILE A 111 -8.95 -7.86 -6.63
C ILE A 111 -8.21 -8.82 -7.56
N GLU A 112 -8.74 -9.10 -8.75
CA GLU A 112 -8.08 -9.97 -9.74
C GLU A 112 -6.70 -9.45 -10.13
N LYS A 113 -6.55 -8.14 -10.35
CA LYS A 113 -5.26 -7.51 -10.63
C LYS A 113 -4.27 -7.78 -9.50
N ARG A 114 -4.65 -7.45 -8.26
CA ARG A 114 -3.79 -7.64 -7.07
C ARG A 114 -3.50 -9.11 -6.77
N CYS A 115 -4.39 -10.03 -7.13
CA CYS A 115 -4.13 -11.46 -7.03
C CYS A 115 -3.01 -11.91 -7.96
N LYS A 116 -2.92 -11.38 -9.18
CA LYS A 116 -1.80 -11.64 -10.09
C LYS A 116 -0.49 -11.05 -9.53
N ASP A 117 -0.56 -9.89 -8.88
CA ASP A 117 0.60 -9.29 -8.21
C ASP A 117 1.08 -10.18 -7.04
N LEU A 118 0.16 -10.66 -6.19
CA LEU A 118 0.50 -11.60 -5.10
C LEU A 118 1.08 -12.93 -5.62
N GLU A 119 0.60 -13.42 -6.76
CA GLU A 119 1.18 -14.62 -7.42
C GLU A 119 2.61 -14.37 -7.88
N SER A 120 2.91 -13.20 -8.45
CA SER A 120 4.26 -12.88 -8.93
C SER A 120 5.28 -12.80 -7.78
N TYR A 121 4.86 -12.38 -6.58
CA TYR A 121 5.74 -12.30 -5.40
C TYR A 121 6.26 -13.66 -4.92
N TRP A 122 5.66 -14.78 -5.32
CA TRP A 122 6.20 -16.11 -5.00
C TRP A 122 7.56 -16.38 -5.63
N GLU A 123 7.77 -15.81 -6.82
CA GLU A 123 8.99 -15.94 -7.60
C GLU A 123 9.95 -14.76 -7.40
N ASP A 124 9.56 -13.77 -6.58
CA ASP A 124 10.40 -12.61 -6.26
C ASP A 124 11.57 -13.03 -5.34
N PRO A 125 12.83 -12.95 -5.80
CA PRO A 125 14.00 -13.34 -5.02
C PRO A 125 14.27 -12.40 -3.85
N MET A 126 13.71 -11.18 -3.84
CA MET A 126 13.87 -10.21 -2.77
C MET A 126 12.81 -10.36 -1.66
N LEU A 127 11.75 -11.16 -1.88
CA LEU A 127 10.74 -11.39 -0.86
C LEU A 127 11.32 -12.18 0.33
N PRO A 128 11.27 -11.62 1.56
CA PRO A 128 11.72 -12.33 2.75
C PRO A 128 10.91 -13.59 3.03
N LEU A 129 11.59 -14.71 3.30
CA LEU A 129 10.94 -16.02 3.55
C LEU A 129 9.89 -15.98 4.67
N HIS A 130 10.14 -15.19 5.72
CA HIS A 130 9.21 -15.07 6.85
C HIS A 130 7.89 -14.37 6.51
N LEU A 131 7.79 -13.71 5.34
CA LEU A 131 6.56 -13.07 4.85
C LEU A 131 5.72 -14.00 3.96
N ARG A 132 6.24 -15.17 3.54
CA ARG A 132 5.47 -16.16 2.76
C ARG A 132 4.16 -16.61 3.43
N PRO A 133 4.09 -16.80 4.77
CA PRO A 133 2.82 -17.09 5.43
C PRO A 133 1.78 -15.96 5.29
N LEU A 134 2.23 -14.70 5.32
CA LEU A 134 1.37 -13.54 5.10
C LEU A 134 0.84 -13.52 3.66
N LEU A 135 1.73 -13.68 2.68
CA LEU A 135 1.38 -13.79 1.26
C LEU A 135 0.33 -14.88 1.03
N THR A 136 0.58 -16.08 1.56
CA THR A 136 -0.34 -17.23 1.47
C THR A 136 -1.70 -16.92 2.07
N ARG A 137 -1.75 -16.22 3.21
CA ARG A 137 -3.00 -15.82 3.85
C ARG A 137 -3.80 -14.86 2.95
N LEU A 138 -3.16 -13.83 2.38
CA LEU A 138 -3.82 -12.89 1.49
C LEU A 138 -4.41 -13.58 0.27
N MET A 139 -3.64 -14.43 -0.40
CA MET A 139 -4.12 -15.20 -1.56
C MET A 139 -5.32 -16.09 -1.19
N LYS A 140 -5.28 -16.79 -0.06
CA LYS A 140 -6.40 -17.61 0.41
C LYS A 140 -7.65 -16.80 0.71
N THR A 141 -7.50 -15.60 1.28
CA THR A 141 -8.63 -14.75 1.67
C THR A 141 -9.29 -14.06 0.48
N PHE A 142 -8.51 -13.59 -0.50
CA PHE A 142 -9.03 -12.72 -1.56
C PHE A 142 -9.08 -13.36 -2.94
N CYS A 143 -8.19 -14.31 -3.25
CA CYS A 143 -8.02 -14.82 -4.61
C CYS A 143 -8.69 -16.18 -4.85
N MET A 144 -8.80 -17.02 -3.82
CA MET A 144 -9.37 -18.37 -3.96
C MET A 144 -10.90 -18.40 -4.12
N SER A 145 -11.58 -17.27 -3.90
CA SER A 145 -13.05 -17.15 -3.99
C SER A 145 -13.56 -16.75 -5.38
N LEU A 146 -12.66 -16.51 -6.35
CA LEU A 146 -13.00 -15.99 -7.69
C LEU A 146 -13.24 -17.11 -8.73
N LYS A 147 -13.74 -18.28 -8.30
CA LYS A 147 -14.09 -19.40 -9.20
C LYS A 147 -15.58 -19.43 -9.53
#